data_AF-A0A441UQS3-F1
#
_entry.id   AF-A0A441UQS3-F1
#
_cell.length_a   1.000
_cell.length_b   1.000
_cell.length_c   1.000
_cell.angle_alpha   90.00
_cell.angle_beta   90.00
_cell.angle_gamma   90.00
#
_symmetry.space_group_name_H-M   'P 1'
#
loop_
_entity.id
_entity.type
_entity.pdbx_description
1 polymer ?
#
loop_
_entity_poly.entity_id
_entity_poly.type
_entity_poly.pdbx_seq_one_letter_code
_entity_poly.pdbx_strand_id
1 'polypeptide(L)'
;MAAGQVSAKRRTLARKERLEARISADQKDLFQRAAELQGRTLTDFVIASVHEAAVRTLEDMRAVKLTVKESRAFAEALLNPRDPGPRLRAGAQRYIATASAVEPTRS
;
A
#
# COMPACT_ATOMS: atom_id res chain seq x y z
N MET A 1 42.55 6.99 13.92
CA MET A 1 41.60 5.87 14.02
C MET A 1 40.21 6.48 14.22
N ALA A 2 39.64 7.07 13.16
CA ALA A 2 38.71 6.45 12.21
C ALA A 2 37.25 6.58 12.69
N ALA A 3 36.58 7.56 12.08
CA ALA A 3 35.17 7.87 12.23
C ALA A 3 34.28 6.82 11.57
N GLY A 4 33.06 6.65 12.08
CA GLY A 4 32.01 5.85 11.44
C GLY A 4 30.64 6.37 11.85
N GLN A 5 30.08 7.21 10.98
CA GLN A 5 28.88 8.01 11.19
C GLN A 5 27.62 7.16 11.40
N VAL A 6 26.85 7.48 12.45
CA VAL A 6 25.47 7.05 12.61
C VAL A 6 24.65 7.71 11.49
N SER A 7 24.01 6.89 10.66
CA SER A 7 23.26 7.27 9.47
C SER A 7 22.13 8.25 9.82
N ALA A 8 22.43 9.54 9.73
CA ALA A 8 21.44 10.59 9.66
C ALA A 8 20.67 10.38 8.35
N LYS A 9 19.48 9.76 8.47
CA LYS A 9 18.47 9.65 7.42
C LYS A 9 18.32 11.03 6.78
N ARG A 10 18.93 11.22 5.61
CA ARG A 10 18.85 12.47 4.83
C ARG A 10 17.37 12.83 4.74
N ARG A 11 16.95 13.86 5.47
CA ARG A 11 15.79 14.65 5.10
C ARG A 11 16.20 15.36 3.82
N THR A 12 16.19 14.62 2.71
CA THR A 12 16.26 15.19 1.37
C THR A 12 15.13 16.21 1.37
N LEU A 13 15.46 17.50 1.32
CA LEU A 13 14.50 18.55 1.00
C LEU A 13 13.63 17.99 -0.11
N ALA A 14 12.33 17.81 0.14
CA ALA A 14 11.44 17.07 -0.74
C ALA A 14 11.58 17.63 -2.15
N ARG A 15 12.32 16.92 -3.00
CA ARG A 15 12.58 17.36 -4.36
C ARG A 15 11.23 17.33 -5.04
N LYS A 16 10.81 18.47 -5.62
CA LYS A 16 9.57 18.51 -6.38
C LYS A 16 9.75 17.60 -7.59
N GLU A 17 9.03 16.48 -7.58
CA GLU A 17 8.94 15.58 -8.72
C GLU A 17 7.84 16.08 -9.67
N ARG A 18 8.05 15.92 -10.98
CA ARG A 18 7.09 16.37 -12.00
C ARG A 18 6.34 15.17 -12.56
N LEU A 19 5.01 15.25 -12.55
CA LEU A 19 4.14 14.32 -13.28
C LEU A 19 3.92 14.86 -14.69
N GLU A 20 4.36 14.12 -15.71
CA GLU A 20 4.15 14.46 -17.11
C GLU A 20 3.14 13.48 -17.74
N ALA A 21 2.09 14.02 -18.34
CA ALA A 21 1.09 13.25 -19.07
C ALA A 21 0.62 14.05 -20.29
N ARG A 22 0.36 13.33 -21.39
CA ARG A 22 -0.27 13.91 -22.59
C ARG A 22 -1.76 13.64 -22.52
N ILE A 23 -2.55 14.67 -22.78
CA ILE A 23 -4.02 14.60 -22.81
C ILE A 23 -4.52 15.19 -24.12
N SER A 24 -5.69 14.75 -24.57
CA SER A 24 -6.38 15.37 -25.71
C SER A 24 -6.95 16.74 -25.33
N ALA A 25 -7.36 17.53 -26.32
CA ALA A 25 -8.08 18.79 -26.10
C ALA A 25 -9.38 18.55 -25.32
N ASP A 26 -10.17 17.55 -25.73
CA ASP A 26 -11.43 17.20 -25.06
C ASP A 26 -11.24 16.83 -23.59
N GLN A 27 -10.17 16.10 -23.26
CA GLN A 27 -9.83 15.78 -21.87
C GLN A 27 -9.47 17.05 -21.08
N LYS A 28 -8.69 17.95 -21.67
CA LYS A 28 -8.34 19.22 -21.03
C LYS A 28 -9.59 20.05 -20.72
N ASP A 29 -10.51 20.16 -21.69
CA ASP A 29 -11.73 20.94 -21.53
C ASP A 29 -12.67 20.33 -20.46
N LEU A 30 -12.78 19.00 -20.44
CA LEU A 30 -13.52 18.29 -19.41
C LEU A 30 -12.96 18.57 -18.01
N PHE A 31 -11.64 18.42 -17.83
CA PHE A 31 -10.99 18.63 -16.54
C PHE A 31 -11.06 20.09 -16.10
N GLN A 32 -10.91 21.03 -17.04
CA GLN A 32 -11.00 22.45 -16.78
C GLN A 32 -12.39 22.82 -16.25
N ARG A 33 -13.46 22.34 -16.92
CA ARG A 33 -14.83 22.57 -16.48
C ARG A 33 -15.12 21.96 -15.11
N ALA A 34 -14.61 20.75 -14.85
CA ALA A 34 -14.75 20.11 -13.54
C ALA A 34 -14.01 20.87 -12.43
N ALA A 35 -12.84 21.42 -12.73
CA ALA A 35 -12.07 22.26 -11.79
C ALA A 35 -12.82 23.57 -11.47
N GLU A 36 -13.37 24.23 -12.48
CA GLU A 36 -14.18 25.44 -12.34
C GLU A 36 -15.41 25.23 -11.47
N LEU A 37 -16.14 24.13 -11.68
CA LEU A 37 -17.30 23.76 -10.86
C LEU A 37 -16.95 23.53 -9.39
N GLN A 38 -15.71 23.16 -9.10
CA GLN A 38 -15.20 22.96 -7.75
C GLN A 38 -14.46 24.19 -7.19
N GLY A 39 -14.41 25.30 -7.94
CA GLY A 39 -13.77 26.54 -7.51
C GLY A 39 -12.25 26.44 -7.36
N ARG A 40 -11.58 25.56 -8.11
CA ARG A 40 -10.14 25.32 -8.02
C ARG A 40 -9.45 25.36 -9.37
N THR A 41 -8.13 25.49 -9.35
CA THR A 41 -7.32 25.47 -10.58
C THR A 41 -7.29 24.07 -11.20
N LEU A 42 -7.08 23.98 -12.52
CA LEU A 42 -6.94 22.69 -13.22
C LEU A 42 -5.83 21.81 -12.61
N THR A 43 -4.67 22.41 -12.29
CA THR A 43 -3.56 21.68 -11.67
C THR A 43 -3.98 21.09 -10.32
N ASP A 44 -4.60 21.89 -9.46
CA ASP A 44 -5.07 21.42 -8.15
C ASP A 44 -6.14 20.32 -8.28
N PHE A 45 -7.07 20.49 -9.23
CA PHE A 45 -8.06 19.47 -9.56
C PHE A 45 -7.43 18.14 -9.95
N VAL A 46 -6.46 18.15 -10.87
CA VAL A 46 -5.79 16.94 -11.35
C VAL A 46 -5.00 16.28 -10.23
N ILE A 47 -4.21 17.03 -9.47
CA ILE A 47 -3.40 16.47 -8.37
C ILE A 47 -4.28 15.84 -7.30
N ALA A 48 -5.35 16.53 -6.88
CA ALA A 48 -6.28 15.99 -5.89
C ALA A 48 -7.00 14.73 -6.40
N SER A 49 -7.46 14.74 -7.66
CA SER A 49 -8.17 13.60 -8.25
C SER A 49 -7.27 12.38 -8.40
N VAL A 50 -6.02 12.57 -8.83
CA VAL A 50 -5.03 11.49 -8.93
C VAL A 50 -4.70 10.93 -7.55
N HIS A 51 -4.54 11.80 -6.54
CA HIS A 51 -4.29 11.38 -5.17
C HIS A 51 -5.45 10.55 -4.61
N GLU A 52 -6.70 11.02 -4.76
CA GLU A 52 -7.89 10.29 -4.32
C GLU A 52 -8.00 8.92 -5.01
N ALA A 53 -7.81 8.87 -6.33
CA ALA A 53 -7.84 7.62 -7.08
C ALA A 53 -6.75 6.64 -6.63
N ALA A 54 -5.54 7.14 -6.34
CA ALA A 54 -4.43 6.33 -5.84
C ALA A 54 -4.73 5.76 -4.44
N VAL A 55 -5.23 6.59 -3.52
CA VAL A 55 -5.63 6.16 -2.17
C VAL A 55 -6.71 5.08 -2.25
N ARG A 56 -7.78 5.34 -2.99
CA ARG A 56 -8.87 4.36 -3.17
C ARG A 56 -8.37 3.05 -3.76
N THR A 57 -7.49 3.09 -4.76
CA THR A 57 -6.92 1.87 -5.36
C THR A 57 -6.14 1.05 -4.33
N LEU A 58 -5.32 1.70 -3.50
CA LEU A 58 -4.56 1.02 -2.46
C LEU A 58 -5.45 0.46 -1.34
N GLU A 59 -6.52 1.17 -0.98
CA GLU A 59 -7.51 0.70 -0.01
C GLU A 59 -8.27 -0.51 -0.55
N ASP A 60 -8.75 -0.46 -1.79
CA ASP A 60 -9.46 -1.56 -2.44
C ASP A 60 -8.57 -2.81 -2.56
N MET A 61 -7.27 -2.66 -2.82
CA MET A 61 -6.33 -3.79 -2.85
C MET A 61 -6.07 -4.42 -1.47
N ARG A 62 -6.20 -3.65 -0.39
CA ARG A 62 -5.96 -4.13 0.98
C ARG A 62 -7.22 -4.70 1.63
N ALA A 63 -8.39 -4.36 1.12
CA ALA A 63 -9.66 -4.80 1.67
C ALA A 63 -10.05 -6.19 1.14
N VAL A 64 -10.27 -7.14 2.05
CA VAL A 64 -10.94 -8.41 1.70
C VAL A 64 -12.45 -8.18 1.79
N LYS A 65 -13.11 -8.09 0.63
CA LYS A 65 -14.57 -7.99 0.55
C LYS A 65 -15.17 -9.39 0.69
N LEU A 66 -15.79 -9.65 1.84
CA LEU A 66 -16.47 -10.91 2.13
C LEU A 66 -17.97 -10.78 1.90
N THR A 67 -18.59 -11.78 1.30
CA THR A 67 -20.06 -11.94 1.32
C THR A 67 -20.56 -12.14 2.75
N VAL A 68 -21.87 -12.06 2.96
CA VAL A 68 -22.48 -12.31 4.28
C VAL A 68 -22.14 -13.72 4.79
N LYS A 69 -22.18 -14.72 3.90
CA LYS A 69 -21.84 -16.11 4.24
C LYS A 69 -20.36 -16.25 4.63
N GLU A 70 -19.46 -15.63 3.88
CA GLU A 70 -18.03 -15.66 4.18
C GLU A 70 -17.68 -14.87 5.44
N SER A 71 -18.35 -13.73 5.67
CA SER A 71 -18.22 -12.94 6.89
C SER A 71 -18.59 -13.77 8.13
N ARG A 72 -19.70 -14.53 8.05
CA ARG A 72 -20.12 -15.44 9.13
C ARG A 72 -19.09 -16.55 9.35
N ALA A 73 -18.62 -17.20 8.28
CA ALA A 73 -17.61 -18.25 8.38
C ALA A 73 -16.29 -17.74 8.95
N PHE A 74 -15.88 -16.53 8.57
CA PHE A 74 -14.70 -15.87 9.09
C PHE A 74 -14.84 -15.53 10.58
N ALA A 75 -15.98 -14.93 10.98
CA ALA A 75 -16.26 -14.64 12.38
C ALA A 75 -16.31 -15.93 13.23
N GLU A 76 -16.92 -16.99 12.72
CA GLU A 76 -16.95 -18.29 13.41
C GLU A 76 -15.56 -18.89 13.58
N ALA A 77 -14.69 -18.78 12.58
CA ALA A 77 -13.30 -19.22 12.67
C ALA A 77 -12.45 -18.41 13.66
N LEU A 78 -12.74 -17.11 13.82
CA LEU A 78 -12.10 -16.26 14.83
C LEU A 78 -12.56 -16.57 16.25
N LEU A 79 -13.87 -16.79 16.43
CA LEU A 79 -14.48 -17.07 17.75
C LEU A 79 -14.21 -18.50 18.21
N ASN A 80 -14.11 -19.44 17.27
CA ASN A 80 -13.87 -20.85 17.53
C ASN A 80 -12.64 -21.32 16.75
N PRO A 81 -11.43 -20.92 17.17
CA PRO A 81 -10.21 -21.30 16.49
C PRO A 81 -10.04 -22.82 16.54
N ARG A 82 -9.78 -23.43 15.39
CA ARG A 82 -9.50 -24.87 15.28
C ARG A 82 -8.01 -25.10 15.46
N ASP A 83 -7.65 -26.20 16.12
CA ASP A 83 -6.27 -26.60 16.23
C ASP A 83 -5.64 -26.84 14.84
N PRO A 84 -4.38 -26.39 14.62
CA PRO A 84 -3.72 -26.55 13.34
C PRO A 84 -3.52 -28.04 13.03
N GLY A 85 -3.95 -28.48 11.84
CA GLY A 85 -3.79 -29.88 11.44
C GLY A 85 -2.31 -30.31 11.30
N PRO A 86 -2.02 -31.62 11.24
CA PRO A 86 -0.64 -32.16 11.16
C PRO A 86 0.20 -31.56 10.03
N ARG A 87 -0.41 -31.30 8.86
CA ARG A 87 0.26 -30.70 7.69
C ARG A 87 0.67 -29.24 7.94
N LEU A 88 -0.18 -28.47 8.62
CA LEU A 88 0.10 -27.07 8.94
C LEU A 88 1.23 -26.98 9.98
N ARG A 89 1.20 -27.85 10.99
CA ARG A 89 2.28 -27.98 11.98
C ARG A 89 3.63 -28.33 11.33
N ALA A 90 3.66 -29.34 10.45
CA ALA A 90 4.87 -29.71 9.72
C ALA A 90 5.36 -28.61 8.75
N GLY A 91 4.44 -27.81 8.17
CA GLY A 91 4.78 -26.62 7.40
C GLY A 91 5.46 -25.53 8.23
N ALA A 92 4.88 -25.20 9.38
CA ALA A 92 5.43 -24.21 10.31
C ALA A 92 6.83 -24.61 10.80
N GLN A 93 7.03 -25.89 11.16
CA GLN A 93 8.34 -26.41 11.58
C GLN A 93 9.42 -26.23 10.50
N ARG A 94 9.09 -26.48 9.23
CA ARG A 94 10.02 -26.27 8.09
C ARG A 94 10.36 -24.79 7.89
N TYR A 95 9.37 -23.91 8.00
CA TYR A 95 9.58 -22.46 7.90
C TYR A 95 10.50 -21.96 9.02
N ILE A 96 10.25 -22.34 10.27
CA ILE A 96 11.07 -21.95 11.42
C ILE A 96 12.51 -22.46 11.25
N ALA A 97 12.70 -23.72 10.85
CA ALA A 97 14.03 -24.28 10.60
C ALA A 97 14.81 -23.56 9.49
N THR A 98 14.11 -23.03 8.47
CA THR A 98 14.73 -22.27 7.37
C THR A 98 14.99 -20.82 7.75
N ALA A 99 14.09 -20.18 8.49
CA ALA A 99 14.25 -18.82 9.00
C ALA A 99 15.40 -18.71 10.01
N SER A 100 15.58 -19.73 10.88
CA SER A 100 16.71 -19.82 11.80
C SER A 100 18.06 -20.15 11.13
N ALA A 101 18.07 -20.52 9.85
CA ALA A 101 19.30 -20.76 9.07
C ALA A 101 19.82 -19.49 8.36
N VAL A 102 19.07 -18.38 8.37
CA VAL A 102 19.38 -17.13 7.63
C VAL A 102 19.89 -15.99 8.54
N GLU A 103 20.25 -16.27 9.79
CA GLU A 103 21.08 -15.35 10.61
C GLU A 103 22.31 -16.07 11.17
N PRO A 104 23.45 -15.97 10.45
CA PRO A 104 24.66 -15.52 11.12
C PRO A 104 25.51 -14.67 10.17
N THR A 105 25.32 -13.34 10.14
CA THR A 105 26.36 -12.39 9.70
C THR A 105 25.92 -10.96 10.01
N ARG A 106 26.03 -10.59 11.28
CA ARG A 106 26.39 -9.22 11.64
C ARG A 106 27.46 -9.30 12.72
N SER A 107 28.70 -9.20 12.27
CA SER A 107 29.84 -8.75 13.07
C SER A 107 30.27 -7.38 12.56
#